data_AF-A0A0N0N155-F1
#
_entry.id   AF-A0A0N0N155-F1
#
_cell.length_a   1.000
_cell.length_b   1.000
_cell.length_c   1.000
_cell.angle_alpha   90.00
_cell.angle_beta   90.00
_cell.angle_gamma   90.00
#
_symmetry.space_group_name_H-M   'P 1'
#
loop_
_entity.id
_entity.type
_entity.pdbx_description
1 polymer ?
#
loop_
_entity_poly.entity_id
_entity_poly.type
_entity_poly.pdbx_seq_one_letter_code
_entity_poly.pdbx_strand_id
1 'polypeptide(L)'
;MPERQPRPTELPLNDLAAAYIQAGETLFLALHDDVSARVRLVHPEAEYLEVSLGELGEFELYGIWSGSESDGDNCRLLYAPDHGTTEELLDSDGALAMDDIVRDLNRVLSHTFLHRWGVVQPHPRYEYRNHRRWIALTSSDRVAAIAGIVRGHLPDAESLICRFEYDSYGIAVGFEQVALTNGETVDIPCPRCTPDAEGSLWPHDVTHKLAHLLGQLYALPHLRSRHLMPCVDTRSDHEEQMWQLVLPYAATGTGSVDTPSHP
;
A
#
# COMPACT_ATOMS: atom_id res chain seq x y z
N MET A 1 -9.34 15.64 50.98
CA MET A 1 -8.07 15.62 50.21
C MET A 1 -8.41 15.91 48.76
N PRO A 2 -7.79 16.87 48.08
CA PRO A 2 -8.11 17.13 46.69
C PRO A 2 -7.48 16.05 45.81
N GLU A 3 -8.29 15.40 44.97
CA GLU A 3 -7.84 14.49 43.92
C GLU A 3 -6.94 15.27 42.96
N ARG A 4 -5.69 14.81 42.79
CA ARG A 4 -4.80 15.31 41.75
C ARG A 4 -5.36 14.85 40.41
N GLN A 5 -5.92 15.78 39.63
CA GLN A 5 -6.12 15.56 38.20
C GLN A 5 -4.75 15.23 37.56
N PRO A 6 -4.65 14.17 36.75
CA PRO A 6 -3.42 13.85 36.03
C PRO A 6 -3.09 15.00 35.06
N ARG A 7 -1.82 15.41 35.03
CA ARG A 7 -1.33 16.44 34.10
C ARG A 7 -1.33 15.89 32.66
N PRO A 8 -1.57 16.70 31.62
CA PRO A 8 -1.83 16.22 30.26
C PRO A 8 -0.62 15.70 29.45
N THR A 9 0.54 15.44 30.07
CA THR A 9 1.81 15.35 29.32
C THR A 9 2.74 14.20 29.68
N GLU A 10 2.30 13.20 30.44
CA GLU A 10 3.14 12.03 30.74
C GLU A 10 2.50 10.78 30.14
N LEU A 11 2.66 10.61 28.83
CA LEU A 11 2.54 9.29 28.25
C LEU A 11 3.68 8.42 28.81
N PRO A 12 3.41 7.19 29.28
CA PRO A 12 4.44 6.20 29.57
C PRO A 12 5.47 6.15 28.44
N LEU A 13 6.76 5.96 28.77
CA LEU A 13 7.84 5.96 27.76
C LEU A 13 7.60 4.98 26.60
N ASN A 14 6.92 3.87 26.88
CA ASN A 14 6.52 2.88 25.88
C ASN A 14 5.46 3.43 24.91
N ASP A 15 4.50 4.21 25.41
CA ASP A 15 3.43 4.81 24.61
C ASP A 15 3.98 5.95 23.74
N LEU A 16 4.97 6.70 24.25
CA LEU A 16 5.67 7.72 23.46
C LEU A 16 6.52 7.09 22.35
N ALA A 17 7.22 5.99 22.64
CA ALA A 17 7.99 5.25 21.65
C ALA A 17 7.09 4.66 20.56
N ALA A 18 5.94 4.06 20.95
CA ALA A 18 4.94 3.56 20.02
C ALA A 18 4.36 4.68 19.15
N ALA A 19 3.99 5.82 19.74
CA ALA A 19 3.48 6.98 19.00
C ALA A 19 4.51 7.56 18.02
N TYR A 20 5.80 7.60 18.41
CA TYR A 20 6.89 8.04 17.52
C TYR A 20 7.06 7.10 16.32
N ILE A 21 7.05 5.78 16.56
CA ILE A 21 7.13 4.76 15.49
C ILE A 21 5.94 4.90 14.55
N GLN A 22 4.72 4.99 15.09
CA GLN A 22 3.50 5.13 14.29
C GLN A 22 3.50 6.43 13.46
N ALA A 23 4.01 7.54 14.02
CA ALA A 23 4.17 8.79 13.29
C ALA A 23 5.19 8.67 12.15
N GLY A 24 6.31 7.98 12.39
CA GLY A 24 7.32 7.69 11.36
C GLY A 24 6.77 6.83 10.22
N GLU A 25 6.01 5.79 10.55
CA GLU A 25 5.35 4.91 9.58
C GLU A 25 4.28 5.64 8.75
N THR A 26 3.48 6.49 9.40
CA THR A 26 2.47 7.30 8.71
C THR A 26 3.13 8.31 7.76
N LEU A 27 4.21 8.96 8.21
CA LEU A 27 4.98 9.88 7.39
C LEU A 27 5.61 9.17 6.19
N PHE A 28 6.09 7.94 6.39
CA PHE A 28 6.61 7.11 5.31
C PHE A 28 5.58 6.85 4.23
N LEU A 29 4.39 6.37 4.61
CA LEU A 29 3.34 6.06 3.65
C LEU A 29 2.83 7.31 2.93
N ALA A 30 2.72 8.44 3.63
CA ALA A 30 2.30 9.70 3.03
C ALA A 30 3.32 10.22 2.00
N LEU A 31 4.62 10.16 2.31
CA LEU A 31 5.66 10.57 1.36
C LEU A 31 5.78 9.58 0.20
N HIS A 32 5.60 8.28 0.46
CA HIS A 32 5.56 7.28 -0.60
C HIS A 32 4.38 7.50 -1.56
N ASP A 33 3.20 7.88 -1.05
CA ASP A 33 2.04 8.26 -1.87
C ASP A 33 2.31 9.49 -2.72
N ASP A 34 2.88 10.53 -2.12
CA ASP A 34 3.21 11.76 -2.80
C ASP A 34 4.27 11.56 -3.90
N VAL A 35 5.33 10.81 -3.60
CA VAL A 35 6.35 10.41 -4.60
C VAL A 35 5.70 9.58 -5.71
N SER A 36 4.85 8.60 -5.37
CA SER A 36 4.14 7.78 -6.36
C SER A 36 3.25 8.62 -7.28
N ALA A 37 2.55 9.61 -6.72
CA ALA A 37 1.69 10.51 -7.46
C ALA A 37 2.50 11.43 -8.39
N ARG A 38 3.57 12.05 -7.88
CA ARG A 38 4.48 12.90 -8.68
C ARG A 38 5.12 12.13 -9.83
N VAL A 39 5.62 10.91 -9.57
CA VAL A 39 6.20 10.06 -10.60
C VAL A 39 5.17 9.70 -11.66
N ARG A 40 3.95 9.29 -11.28
CA ARG A 40 2.89 8.92 -12.23
C ARG A 40 2.26 10.09 -12.96
N LEU A 41 2.41 11.32 -12.46
CA LEU A 41 2.03 12.51 -13.20
C LEU A 41 2.86 12.64 -14.49
N VAL A 42 4.13 12.26 -14.43
CA VAL A 42 5.09 12.36 -15.55
C VAL A 42 5.17 11.05 -16.34
N HIS A 43 5.11 9.91 -15.64
CA HIS A 43 5.19 8.56 -16.20
C HIS A 43 4.00 7.71 -15.71
N PRO A 44 2.81 7.83 -16.32
CA PRO A 44 1.60 7.12 -15.86
C PRO A 44 1.75 5.60 -15.77
N GLU A 45 2.62 5.01 -16.58
CA GLU A 45 2.93 3.57 -16.61
C GLU A 45 3.96 3.12 -15.56
N ALA A 46 4.49 4.04 -14.75
CA ALA A 46 5.50 3.72 -13.74
C ALA A 46 4.94 2.84 -12.62
N GLU A 47 5.67 1.78 -12.28
CA GLU A 47 5.35 0.89 -11.17
C GLU A 47 6.49 0.75 -10.16
N TYR A 48 7.75 0.95 -10.55
CA TYR A 48 8.88 0.72 -9.66
C TYR A 48 9.90 1.86 -9.72
N LEU A 49 10.50 2.16 -8.56
CA LEU A 49 11.74 2.91 -8.45
C LEU A 49 12.88 1.92 -8.23
N GLU A 50 13.94 2.01 -9.01
CA GLU A 50 15.19 1.30 -8.74
C GLU A 50 16.09 2.17 -7.89
N VAL A 51 16.52 1.59 -6.76
CA VAL A 51 17.18 2.33 -5.69
C VAL A 51 18.34 1.54 -5.14
N SER A 52 19.32 2.22 -4.56
CA SER A 52 20.31 1.61 -3.66
C SER A 52 20.20 2.23 -2.28
N LEU A 53 20.50 1.42 -1.27
CA LEU A 53 20.65 1.86 0.11
C LEU A 53 22.13 1.68 0.47
N GLY A 54 22.84 2.80 0.60
CA GLY A 54 24.22 2.82 1.07
C GLY A 54 24.34 2.35 2.52
N GLU A 55 25.55 1.97 2.93
CA GLU A 55 25.83 1.47 4.29
C GLU A 55 25.51 2.49 5.40
N LEU A 56 25.48 3.78 5.05
CA LEU A 56 25.13 4.89 5.94
C LEU A 56 23.64 5.27 5.87
N GLY A 57 22.81 4.48 5.17
CA GLY A 57 21.39 4.77 4.95
C GLY A 57 21.14 5.82 3.87
N GLU A 58 22.16 6.19 3.11
CA GLU A 58 22.04 7.10 1.97
C GLU A 58 21.28 6.41 0.83
N PHE A 59 20.22 7.05 0.37
CA PHE A 59 19.37 6.58 -0.70
C PHE A 59 19.81 7.19 -2.03
N GLU A 60 20.06 6.32 -3.01
CA GLU A 60 20.36 6.70 -4.39
C GLU A 60 19.30 6.13 -5.32
N LEU A 61 18.78 6.98 -6.22
CA LEU A 61 17.86 6.56 -7.27
C LEU A 61 18.65 6.22 -8.54
N TYR A 62 18.42 5.03 -9.08
CA TYR A 62 19.04 4.53 -10.31
C TYR A 62 18.08 4.47 -11.49
N GLY A 63 16.77 4.44 -11.25
CA GLY A 63 15.82 4.56 -12.34
C GLY A 63 14.36 4.49 -11.94
N ILE A 64 13.51 4.83 -12.91
CA ILE A 64 12.05 4.64 -12.82
C ILE A 64 11.68 3.60 -13.87
N TRP A 65 10.89 2.61 -13.48
CA TRP A 65 10.55 1.45 -14.29
C TRP A 65 9.04 1.31 -14.41
N SER A 66 8.61 0.86 -15.59
CA SER A 66 7.22 0.50 -15.87
C SER A 66 6.82 -0.83 -15.23
N GLY A 67 5.51 -1.06 -15.17
CA GLY A 67 4.94 -2.37 -14.87
C GLY A 67 5.25 -3.43 -15.92
N SER A 68 5.06 -4.70 -15.55
CA SER A 68 5.04 -5.78 -16.54
C SER A 68 3.69 -5.78 -17.26
N GLU A 69 3.69 -5.66 -18.59
CA GLU A 69 2.46 -5.71 -19.39
C GLU A 69 1.95 -7.15 -19.62
N SER A 70 2.77 -8.18 -19.38
CA SER A 70 2.38 -9.60 -19.50
C SER A 70 3.40 -10.56 -18.85
N ASP A 71 3.01 -11.82 -18.57
CA ASP A 71 3.82 -12.89 -17.93
C ASP A 71 5.15 -13.27 -18.62
N GLY A 72 5.56 -12.52 -19.65
CA GLY A 72 6.85 -12.66 -20.32
C GLY A 72 7.51 -11.35 -20.76
N ASP A 73 6.93 -10.18 -20.44
CA ASP A 73 7.49 -8.88 -20.84
C ASP A 73 8.43 -8.31 -19.77
N ASN A 74 9.56 -7.78 -20.23
CA ASN A 74 10.53 -7.14 -19.34
C ASN A 74 10.06 -5.73 -19.01
N CYS A 75 10.00 -5.36 -17.73
CA CYS A 75 9.78 -3.98 -17.30
C CYS A 75 10.72 -3.03 -18.06
N ARG A 76 10.16 -1.97 -18.67
CA ARG A 76 10.91 -0.95 -19.42
C ARG A 76 11.42 0.13 -18.46
N LEU A 77 12.70 0.49 -18.61
CA LEU A 77 13.33 1.64 -17.96
C LEU A 77 12.77 2.93 -18.58
N LEU A 78 12.12 3.75 -17.78
CA LEU A 78 11.48 5.01 -18.17
C LEU A 78 12.42 6.20 -17.96
N TYR A 79 13.27 6.13 -16.93
CA TYR A 79 14.22 7.18 -16.57
C TYR A 79 15.47 6.59 -15.93
N ALA A 80 16.65 7.12 -16.27
CA ALA A 80 17.93 6.82 -15.65
C ALA A 80 18.78 8.10 -15.46
N PRO A 81 19.23 8.43 -14.24
CA PRO A 81 19.99 9.66 -13.97
C PRO A 81 21.35 9.73 -14.69
N ASP A 82 21.98 8.58 -14.92
CA ASP A 82 23.36 8.41 -15.40
C ASP A 82 23.48 8.24 -16.93
N HIS A 83 22.35 8.26 -17.65
CA HIS A 83 22.32 8.13 -19.12
C HIS A 83 22.14 9.44 -19.89
N GLY A 84 22.29 10.61 -19.24
CA GLY A 84 22.47 11.89 -19.93
C GLY A 84 21.27 12.37 -20.76
N THR A 85 20.06 11.85 -20.55
CA THR A 85 18.82 12.38 -21.14
C THR A 85 18.30 13.63 -20.43
N THR A 86 19.21 14.39 -19.81
CA THR A 86 18.94 15.52 -18.92
C THR A 86 18.50 16.80 -19.65
N GLU A 87 18.45 16.84 -21.00
CA GLU A 87 18.06 18.07 -21.71
C GLU A 87 16.57 18.18 -22.08
N GLU A 88 15.76 17.11 -22.06
CA GLU A 88 14.35 17.20 -22.49
C GLU A 88 13.30 17.24 -21.36
N LEU A 89 13.67 17.02 -20.10
CA LEU A 89 12.72 16.99 -18.98
C LEU A 89 12.71 18.25 -18.10
N LEU A 90 13.65 19.19 -18.30
CA LEU A 90 13.81 20.37 -17.42
C LEU A 90 13.07 21.62 -17.90
N ASP A 91 12.55 21.65 -19.12
CA ASP A 91 11.99 22.87 -19.76
C ASP A 91 10.46 22.84 -19.95
N SER A 92 9.78 21.85 -19.37
CA SER A 92 8.31 21.84 -19.30
C SER A 92 7.85 22.05 -17.86
N ASP A 93 6.76 22.80 -17.68
CA ASP A 93 6.10 23.13 -16.40
C ASP A 93 5.65 21.92 -15.54
N GLY A 94 6.16 20.72 -15.82
CA GLY A 94 5.92 19.45 -15.13
C GLY A 94 7.19 18.61 -14.91
N ALA A 95 8.38 19.22 -14.93
CA ALA A 95 9.64 18.55 -14.64
C ALA A 95 9.60 17.86 -13.25
N LEU A 96 9.79 16.54 -13.23
CA LEU A 96 9.92 15.80 -11.99
C LEU A 96 11.21 16.24 -11.28
N ALA A 97 11.10 17.00 -10.19
CA ALA A 97 12.26 17.43 -9.40
C ALA A 97 12.90 16.21 -8.72
N MET A 98 13.82 15.54 -9.42
CA MET A 98 14.43 14.29 -8.96
C MET A 98 15.18 14.45 -7.64
N ASP A 99 15.82 15.61 -7.43
CA ASP A 99 16.47 15.95 -6.17
C ASP A 99 15.48 16.01 -5.00
N ASP A 100 14.24 16.47 -5.25
CA ASP A 100 13.19 16.49 -4.24
C ASP A 100 12.71 15.07 -3.90
N ILE A 101 12.54 14.21 -4.90
CA ILE A 101 12.20 12.80 -4.68
C ILE A 101 13.30 12.11 -3.87
N VAL A 102 14.55 12.27 -4.28
CA VAL A 102 15.69 11.66 -3.58
C VAL A 102 15.79 12.18 -2.16
N ARG A 103 15.56 13.49 -1.93
CA ARG A 103 15.55 14.09 -0.59
C ARG A 103 14.41 13.56 0.28
N ASP A 104 13.20 13.48 -0.26
CA ASP A 104 12.02 12.99 0.47
C ASP A 104 12.17 11.51 0.82
N LEU A 105 12.68 10.71 -0.11
CA LEU A 105 13.00 9.31 0.13
C LEU A 105 14.14 9.20 1.16
N ASN A 106 15.24 9.93 1.04
CA ASN A 106 16.31 9.93 2.04
C ASN A 106 15.83 10.24 3.46
N ARG A 107 14.88 11.18 3.61
CA ARG A 107 14.32 11.57 4.92
C ARG A 107 13.63 10.42 5.65
N VAL A 108 13.13 9.44 4.92
CA VAL A 108 12.22 8.41 5.45
C VAL A 108 12.82 7.01 5.34
N LEU A 109 13.56 6.76 4.26
CA LEU A 109 14.16 5.48 3.92
C LEU A 109 15.46 5.21 4.68
N SER A 110 16.05 6.23 5.31
CA SER A 110 17.12 6.05 6.31
C SER A 110 16.67 5.28 7.55
N HIS A 111 15.36 5.03 7.69
CA HIS A 111 14.77 4.29 8.79
C HIS A 111 14.32 2.89 8.33
N THR A 112 14.28 1.93 9.27
CA THR A 112 13.96 0.49 9.08
C THR A 112 12.54 0.17 8.57
N PHE A 113 11.80 1.16 8.06
CA PHE A 113 10.39 1.05 7.67
C PHE A 113 10.17 0.47 6.27
N LEU A 114 11.18 0.47 5.40
CA LEU A 114 11.06 0.00 4.01
C LEU A 114 10.56 -1.44 3.87
N HIS A 115 11.08 -2.34 4.72
CA HIS A 115 10.73 -3.76 4.66
C HIS A 115 9.36 -4.06 5.27
N ARG A 116 8.80 -3.15 6.07
CA ARG A 116 7.57 -3.40 6.84
C ARG A 116 6.30 -3.29 5.99
N TRP A 117 6.33 -2.51 4.92
CA TRP A 117 5.15 -2.18 4.13
C TRP A 117 5.02 -2.97 2.82
N GLY A 118 5.89 -3.96 2.60
CA GLY A 118 5.90 -4.77 1.39
C GLY A 118 6.17 -3.99 0.10
N VAL A 119 6.71 -2.77 0.21
CA VAL A 119 7.01 -1.93 -0.95
C VAL A 119 8.33 -2.29 -1.61
N VAL A 120 9.25 -2.91 -0.87
CA VAL A 120 10.54 -3.35 -1.41
C VAL A 120 10.39 -4.70 -2.08
N GLN A 121 10.79 -4.78 -3.34
CA GLN A 121 10.87 -6.02 -4.10
C GLN A 121 12.32 -6.32 -4.51
N PRO A 122 12.69 -7.61 -4.58
CA PRO A 122 13.97 -8.00 -5.16
C PRO A 122 14.03 -7.56 -6.63
N HIS A 123 15.16 -7.01 -7.05
CA HIS A 123 15.35 -6.65 -8.45
C HIS A 123 15.47 -7.94 -9.28
N PRO A 124 14.62 -8.19 -10.30
CA PRO A 124 14.56 -9.48 -11.00
C PRO A 124 15.87 -9.89 -11.68
N ARG A 125 16.71 -8.92 -12.06
CA ARG A 125 18.05 -9.16 -12.66
C ARG A 125 19.25 -8.99 -11.72
N TYR A 126 19.10 -8.30 -10.59
CA TYR A 126 20.24 -7.84 -9.76
C TYR A 126 20.08 -8.18 -8.29
N GLU A 127 19.21 -9.14 -7.96
CA GLU A 127 18.80 -9.54 -6.61
C GLU A 127 19.98 -9.61 -5.59
N TYR A 128 21.16 -10.00 -6.04
CA TYR A 128 22.37 -10.19 -5.22
C TYR A 128 23.60 -9.36 -5.63
N ARG A 129 23.50 -8.46 -6.62
CA ARG A 129 24.63 -7.63 -7.06
C ARG A 129 24.28 -6.14 -6.94
N ASN A 130 25.10 -5.39 -6.19
CA ASN A 130 25.10 -3.93 -6.07
C ASN A 130 24.08 -3.30 -5.10
N HIS A 131 23.52 -4.05 -4.12
CA HIS A 131 22.57 -3.51 -3.12
C HIS A 131 21.31 -2.85 -3.72
N ARG A 132 21.06 -3.05 -5.02
CA ARG A 132 19.91 -2.47 -5.71
C ARG A 132 18.62 -3.18 -5.33
N ARG A 133 17.56 -2.39 -5.19
CA ARG A 133 16.20 -2.83 -4.81
C ARG A 133 15.19 -2.13 -5.69
N TRP A 134 14.02 -2.75 -5.86
CA TRP A 134 12.86 -2.07 -6.40
C TRP A 134 11.97 -1.61 -5.25
N ILE A 135 11.46 -0.39 -5.35
CA ILE A 135 10.38 0.12 -4.51
C ILE A 135 9.15 0.23 -5.41
N ALA A 136 8.14 -0.58 -5.13
CA ALA A 136 6.86 -0.55 -5.84
C ALA A 136 6.07 0.71 -5.47
N LEU A 137 5.72 1.51 -6.47
CA LEU A 137 4.92 2.71 -6.33
C LEU A 137 3.49 2.36 -5.93
N THR A 138 2.94 3.05 -4.93
CA THR A 138 1.59 2.77 -4.44
C THR A 138 0.54 3.07 -5.50
N SER A 139 -0.41 2.16 -5.74
CA SER A 139 -1.62 2.42 -6.54
C SER A 139 -2.30 3.75 -6.16
N SER A 140 -2.74 4.51 -7.17
CA SER A 140 -3.52 5.74 -6.97
C SER A 140 -4.85 5.48 -6.24
N ASP A 141 -5.41 4.28 -6.39
CA ASP A 141 -6.55 3.81 -5.63
C ASP A 141 -6.24 2.42 -5.04
N ARG A 142 -5.83 2.39 -3.78
CA ARG A 142 -5.56 1.14 -3.04
C ARG A 142 -6.82 0.29 -2.90
N VAL A 143 -7.99 0.91 -2.76
CA VAL A 143 -9.24 0.18 -2.56
C VAL A 143 -9.65 -0.52 -3.84
N ALA A 144 -9.54 0.16 -4.99
CA ALA A 144 -9.75 -0.47 -6.29
C ALA A 144 -8.75 -1.61 -6.54
N ALA A 145 -7.48 -1.45 -6.16
CA ALA A 145 -6.48 -2.51 -6.25
C ALA A 145 -6.85 -3.73 -5.38
N ILE A 146 -7.24 -3.52 -4.13
CA ILE A 146 -7.73 -4.58 -3.24
C ILE A 146 -8.96 -5.26 -3.85
N ALA A 147 -9.94 -4.49 -4.32
CA ALA A 147 -11.15 -5.01 -4.94
C ALA A 147 -10.85 -5.86 -6.18
N GLY A 148 -9.92 -5.44 -7.03
CA GLY A 148 -9.47 -6.21 -8.19
C GLY A 148 -8.85 -7.54 -7.80
N ILE A 149 -8.00 -7.57 -6.76
CA ILE A 149 -7.36 -8.80 -6.28
C ILE A 149 -8.40 -9.75 -5.66
N VAL A 150 -9.28 -9.24 -4.80
CA VAL A 150 -10.33 -10.05 -4.16
C VAL A 150 -11.26 -10.63 -5.23
N ARG A 151 -11.72 -9.81 -6.19
CA ARG A 151 -12.63 -10.27 -7.26
C ARG A 151 -11.97 -11.15 -8.31
N GLY A 152 -10.66 -11.12 -8.43
CA GLY A 152 -9.92 -12.11 -9.21
C GLY A 152 -10.11 -13.55 -8.70
N HIS A 153 -10.41 -13.71 -7.40
CA HIS A 153 -10.62 -15.01 -6.75
C HIS A 153 -12.08 -15.26 -6.35
N LEU A 154 -12.81 -14.21 -5.97
CA LEU A 154 -14.24 -14.22 -5.65
C LEU A 154 -14.96 -13.11 -6.43
N PRO A 155 -15.39 -13.37 -7.69
CA PRO A 155 -15.95 -12.34 -8.57
C PRO A 155 -17.12 -11.54 -7.97
N ASP A 156 -17.94 -12.20 -7.15
CA ASP A 156 -19.14 -11.63 -6.54
C ASP A 156 -18.87 -10.94 -5.18
N ALA A 157 -17.60 -10.73 -4.80
CA ALA A 157 -17.24 -10.07 -3.56
C ALA A 157 -17.70 -8.60 -3.51
N GLU A 158 -18.42 -8.27 -2.44
CA GLU A 158 -18.94 -6.94 -2.16
C GLU A 158 -18.18 -6.25 -1.02
N SER A 159 -17.79 -7.01 0.00
CA SER A 159 -16.96 -6.47 1.09
C SER A 159 -16.05 -7.52 1.70
N LEU A 160 -14.97 -7.04 2.29
CA LEU A 160 -13.97 -7.84 2.99
C LEU A 160 -13.92 -7.40 4.46
N ILE A 161 -14.05 -8.35 5.37
CA ILE A 161 -13.95 -8.12 6.81
C ILE A 161 -12.56 -8.56 7.27
N CYS A 162 -11.87 -7.66 7.97
CA CYS A 162 -10.50 -7.86 8.43
C CYS A 162 -10.36 -7.52 9.92
N ARG A 163 -9.31 -8.07 10.54
CA ARG A 163 -8.77 -7.63 11.82
C ARG A 163 -7.43 -6.94 11.60
N PHE A 164 -7.16 -5.94 12.42
CA PHE A 164 -5.87 -5.25 12.45
C PHE A 164 -5.30 -5.30 13.85
N GLU A 165 -4.05 -5.72 13.96
CA GLU A 165 -3.31 -5.75 15.22
C GLU A 165 -1.95 -5.09 15.03
N TYR A 166 -1.53 -4.30 16.02
CA TYR A 166 -0.19 -3.76 16.06
C TYR A 166 0.73 -4.76 16.77
N ASP A 167 1.78 -5.19 16.10
CA ASP A 167 2.82 -6.05 16.66
C ASP A 167 4.21 -5.41 16.55
N SER A 168 5.27 -6.15 16.90
CA SER A 168 6.65 -5.66 16.83
C SER A 168 7.16 -5.43 15.40
N TYR A 169 6.47 -5.96 14.39
CA TYR A 169 6.83 -5.90 12.97
C TYR A 169 5.97 -4.91 12.17
N GLY A 170 4.84 -4.46 12.70
CA GLY A 170 3.99 -3.43 12.13
C GLY A 170 2.51 -3.71 12.36
N ILE A 171 1.72 -3.56 11.31
CA ILE A 171 0.28 -3.85 11.32
C ILE A 171 0.07 -5.24 10.72
N ALA A 172 -0.26 -6.21 11.57
CA ALA A 172 -0.73 -7.50 11.15
C ALA A 172 -2.18 -7.39 10.67
N VAL A 173 -2.47 -7.97 9.50
CA VAL A 173 -3.82 -8.00 8.92
C VAL A 173 -4.31 -9.43 8.92
N GLY A 174 -5.45 -9.64 9.57
CA GLY A 174 -6.17 -10.89 9.50
C GLY A 174 -7.43 -10.77 8.64
N PHE A 175 -7.82 -11.84 7.95
CA PHE A 175 -8.97 -11.86 7.06
C PHE A 175 -10.08 -12.75 7.61
N GLU A 176 -11.22 -12.19 7.96
CA GLU A 176 -12.28 -12.95 8.65
C GLU A 176 -13.27 -13.54 7.65
N GLN A 177 -13.84 -12.68 6.81
CA GLN A 177 -14.98 -13.03 5.98
C GLN A 177 -15.01 -12.19 4.70
N VAL A 178 -15.60 -12.74 3.65
CA VAL A 178 -15.99 -12.00 2.44
C VAL A 178 -17.50 -12.06 2.32
N ALA A 179 -18.16 -10.89 2.24
CA ALA A 179 -19.58 -10.82 1.92
C ALA A 179 -19.76 -10.76 0.41
N LEU A 180 -20.71 -11.55 -0.11
CA LEU A 180 -21.02 -11.67 -1.52
C LEU A 180 -22.34 -10.94 -1.85
N THR A 181 -22.50 -10.56 -3.12
CA THR A 181 -23.70 -9.87 -3.63
C THR A 181 -25.02 -10.63 -3.45
N ASN A 182 -24.97 -11.96 -3.35
CA ASN A 182 -26.14 -12.80 -3.13
C ASN A 182 -26.58 -12.84 -1.65
N GLY A 183 -25.89 -12.11 -0.76
CA GLY A 183 -26.13 -12.08 0.66
C GLY A 183 -25.45 -13.21 1.45
N GLU A 184 -24.70 -14.08 0.80
CA GLU A 184 -23.90 -15.11 1.45
C GLU A 184 -22.57 -14.55 1.97
N THR A 185 -21.98 -15.24 2.95
CA THR A 185 -20.68 -14.92 3.51
C THR A 185 -19.74 -16.12 3.40
N VAL A 186 -18.53 -15.89 2.92
CA VAL A 186 -17.46 -16.88 2.90
C VAL A 186 -16.57 -16.64 4.11
N ASP A 187 -16.59 -17.58 5.06
CA ASP A 187 -15.67 -17.58 6.20
C ASP A 187 -14.26 -17.95 5.73
N ILE A 188 -13.25 -17.22 6.20
CA ILE A 188 -11.86 -17.52 5.91
C ILE A 188 -11.31 -18.41 7.04
N PRO A 189 -10.95 -19.67 6.76
CA PRO A 189 -10.80 -20.72 7.77
C PRO A 189 -9.63 -20.53 8.74
N CYS A 190 -8.72 -19.59 8.47
CA CYS A 190 -7.89 -19.04 9.53
C CYS A 190 -7.49 -17.58 9.24
N PRO A 191 -8.12 -16.61 9.92
CA PRO A 191 -7.89 -15.20 9.65
C PRO A 191 -6.45 -14.74 9.86
N ARG A 192 -5.73 -15.41 10.77
CA ARG A 192 -4.37 -15.05 11.19
C ARG A 192 -3.31 -16.10 10.83
N CYS A 193 -3.71 -17.27 10.36
CA CYS A 193 -2.73 -18.28 10.02
C CYS A 193 -2.03 -17.86 8.74
N THR A 194 -0.73 -18.15 8.71
CA THR A 194 0.11 -18.03 7.54
C THR A 194 -0.59 -18.63 6.31
N PRO A 195 -0.32 -18.09 5.11
CA PRO A 195 -1.08 -18.40 3.90
C PRO A 195 -1.00 -19.85 3.40
N ASP A 196 -0.27 -20.71 4.12
CA ASP A 196 -0.04 -22.12 3.81
C ASP A 196 -1.05 -23.05 4.53
N ALA A 197 -2.05 -22.49 5.21
CA ALA A 197 -3.12 -23.28 5.81
C ALA A 197 -3.95 -23.96 4.70
N GLU A 198 -4.09 -25.29 4.80
CA GLU A 198 -4.97 -26.07 3.91
C GLU A 198 -6.38 -25.47 3.94
N GLY A 199 -6.83 -24.87 2.83
CA GLY A 199 -8.14 -24.21 2.71
C GLY A 199 -8.14 -22.69 2.68
N SER A 200 -6.98 -22.01 2.61
CA SER A 200 -6.94 -20.57 2.34
C SER A 200 -7.72 -20.21 1.09
N LEU A 201 -8.49 -19.12 1.15
CA LEU A 201 -9.33 -18.63 0.06
C LEU A 201 -8.52 -18.15 -1.15
N TRP A 202 -7.28 -17.71 -0.92
CA TRP A 202 -6.37 -17.28 -1.98
C TRP A 202 -4.93 -17.71 -1.70
N PRO A 203 -4.06 -17.74 -2.74
CA PRO A 203 -2.65 -18.11 -2.62
C PRO A 203 -1.82 -17.25 -1.67
N HIS A 204 -0.59 -17.70 -1.38
CA HIS A 204 0.30 -17.08 -0.40
C HIS A 204 0.73 -15.65 -0.76
N ASP A 205 1.21 -15.48 -1.98
CA ASP A 205 1.58 -14.20 -2.57
C ASP A 205 0.40 -13.22 -2.58
N VAL A 206 -0.80 -13.70 -2.88
CA VAL A 206 -2.04 -12.91 -2.86
C VAL A 206 -2.37 -12.44 -1.45
N THR A 207 -2.27 -13.33 -0.45
CA THR A 207 -2.50 -12.99 0.96
C THR A 207 -1.55 -11.89 1.41
N HIS A 208 -0.25 -12.05 1.13
CA HIS A 208 0.76 -11.06 1.47
C HIS A 208 0.51 -9.72 0.79
N LYS A 209 0.17 -9.73 -0.50
CA LYS A 209 -0.16 -8.51 -1.25
C LYS A 209 -1.38 -7.79 -0.66
N LEU A 210 -2.44 -8.53 -0.34
CA LEU A 210 -3.63 -7.98 0.30
C LEU A 210 -3.32 -7.42 1.69
N ALA A 211 -2.58 -8.16 2.52
CA ALA A 211 -2.21 -7.74 3.88
C ALA A 211 -1.40 -6.44 3.86
N HIS A 212 -0.43 -6.31 2.95
CA HIS A 212 0.31 -5.06 2.81
C HIS A 212 -0.59 -3.89 2.38
N LEU A 213 -1.43 -4.06 1.36
CA LEU A 213 -2.32 -2.98 0.90
C LEU A 213 -3.32 -2.54 1.97
N LEU A 214 -3.91 -3.50 2.68
CA LEU A 214 -4.84 -3.23 3.79
C LEU A 214 -4.13 -2.61 4.98
N GLY A 215 -2.93 -3.07 5.33
CA GLY A 215 -2.10 -2.49 6.38
C GLY A 215 -1.78 -1.03 6.08
N GLN A 216 -1.37 -0.71 4.85
CA GLN A 216 -1.12 0.67 4.42
C GLN A 216 -2.38 1.54 4.51
N LEU A 217 -3.53 1.01 4.08
CA LEU A 217 -4.81 1.69 4.14
C LEU A 217 -5.20 1.99 5.60
N TYR A 218 -5.03 1.01 6.49
CA TYR A 218 -5.35 1.14 7.91
C TYR A 218 -4.40 2.10 8.66
N ALA A 219 -3.11 2.09 8.29
CA ALA A 219 -2.08 2.95 8.86
C ALA A 219 -2.33 4.43 8.59
N LEU A 220 -2.86 4.77 7.41
CA LEU A 220 -3.15 6.15 6.99
C LEU A 220 -4.52 6.61 7.53
N PRO A 221 -4.58 7.53 8.52
CA PRO A 221 -5.84 7.85 9.21
C PRO A 221 -6.95 8.36 8.28
N HIS A 222 -6.58 9.14 7.27
CA HIS A 222 -7.52 9.70 6.30
C HIS A 222 -8.11 8.61 5.38
N LEU A 223 -7.32 7.62 4.96
CA LEU A 223 -7.82 6.49 4.18
C LEU A 223 -8.66 5.54 5.04
N ARG A 224 -8.17 5.20 6.24
CA ARG A 224 -8.93 4.38 7.20
C ARG A 224 -10.32 4.96 7.44
N SER A 225 -10.41 6.24 7.79
CA SER A 225 -11.70 6.90 8.09
C SER A 225 -12.66 6.95 6.89
N ARG A 226 -12.13 6.92 5.67
CA ARG A 226 -12.91 7.01 4.44
C ARG A 226 -13.39 5.64 3.95
N HIS A 227 -12.60 4.59 4.15
CA HIS A 227 -12.79 3.31 3.47
C HIS A 227 -13.07 2.14 4.41
N LEU A 228 -12.70 2.23 5.68
CA LEU A 228 -12.92 1.18 6.67
C LEU A 228 -14.04 1.57 7.62
N MET A 229 -15.01 0.68 7.77
CA MET A 229 -16.08 0.80 8.74
C MET A 229 -15.80 -0.13 9.93
N PRO A 230 -15.84 0.37 11.17
CA PRO A 230 -15.69 -0.49 12.33
C PRO A 230 -16.89 -1.44 12.43
N CYS A 231 -16.62 -2.71 12.69
CA CYS A 231 -17.63 -3.77 12.85
C CYS A 231 -17.67 -4.25 14.28
N VAL A 232 -18.87 -4.56 14.77
CA VAL A 232 -19.05 -5.13 16.10
C VAL A 232 -18.73 -6.62 16.04
N ASP A 233 -17.73 -7.04 16.81
CA ASP A 233 -17.50 -8.46 17.04
C ASP A 233 -18.51 -9.00 18.04
N THR A 234 -19.57 -9.62 17.53
CA THR A 234 -20.57 -10.28 18.38
C THR A 234 -20.08 -11.60 19.00
N ARG A 235 -18.87 -12.06 18.64
CA ARG A 235 -18.32 -13.37 19.03
C ARG A 235 -17.06 -13.31 19.90
N SER A 236 -16.44 -12.14 20.10
CA SER A 236 -15.13 -12.01 20.77
C SER A 236 -15.22 -11.28 22.12
N ASP A 237 -14.63 -11.91 23.15
CA ASP A 237 -14.29 -11.31 24.45
C ASP A 237 -12.98 -10.48 24.39
N HIS A 238 -12.35 -10.38 23.23
CA HIS A 238 -11.10 -9.62 23.01
C HIS A 238 -11.37 -8.26 22.35
N GLU A 239 -10.69 -7.22 22.85
CA GLU A 239 -10.73 -5.81 22.43
C GLU A 239 -10.18 -5.56 21.01
N GLU A 240 -10.27 -6.53 20.11
CA GLU A 240 -9.77 -6.42 18.74
C GLU A 240 -10.84 -5.79 17.85
N GLN A 241 -10.48 -4.69 17.18
CA GLN A 241 -11.41 -4.01 16.28
C GLN A 241 -11.44 -4.73 14.94
N MET A 242 -12.59 -5.31 14.62
CA MET A 242 -12.90 -5.76 13.26
C MET A 242 -13.28 -4.56 12.39
N TRP A 243 -12.91 -4.62 11.13
CA TRP A 243 -13.18 -3.58 10.16
C TRP A 243 -13.67 -4.18 8.86
N GLN A 244 -14.64 -3.53 8.23
CA GLN A 244 -15.15 -3.89 6.92
C GLN A 244 -14.68 -2.88 5.88
N LEU A 245 -14.12 -3.41 4.80
CA LEU A 245 -13.83 -2.68 3.57
C LEU A 245 -14.91 -3.00 2.54
N VAL A 246 -15.69 -1.98 2.14
CA VAL A 246 -16.64 -2.11 1.02
C VAL A 246 -15.88 -1.97 -0.29
N LEU A 247 -16.00 -2.95 -1.18
CA LEU A 247 -15.26 -3.02 -2.43
C LEU A 247 -16.00 -2.22 -3.52
N PRO A 248 -15.44 -1.14 -4.08
CA PRO A 248 -16.08 -0.36 -5.11
C PRO A 248 -16.24 -1.20 -6.38
N TYR A 249 -17.41 -1.16 -7.01
CA TYR A 249 -17.56 -1.69 -8.37
C TYR A 249 -16.82 -0.77 -9.34
N ALA A 250 -16.02 -1.35 -10.24
CA ALA A 250 -15.55 -0.61 -11.39
C ALA A 250 -16.80 -0.10 -12.13
N ALA A 251 -16.91 1.21 -12.33
CA ALA A 251 -17.97 1.75 -13.17
C ALA A 251 -17.82 1.09 -14.54
N THR A 252 -18.73 0.16 -14.85
CA THR A 252 -18.82 -0.43 -16.17
C THR A 252 -19.09 0.71 -17.14
N GLY A 253 -18.08 1.05 -17.93
CA GLY A 253 -18.22 1.97 -19.06
C GLY A 253 -19.35 1.47 -19.95
N THR A 254 -20.52 2.06 -19.78
CA THR A 254 -21.73 1.91 -20.58
C THR A 254 -22.21 3.35 -20.76
N GLY A 255 -22.50 3.87 -21.93
CA GLY A 255 -22.50 3.41 -23.31
C GLY A 255 -22.82 4.67 -24.13
N SER A 256 -22.61 4.61 -25.44
CA SER A 256 -22.99 5.70 -26.34
C SER A 256 -24.39 6.23 -26.05
N VAL A 257 -24.50 7.54 -25.83
CA VAL A 257 -25.78 8.24 -25.91
C VAL A 257 -26.15 8.31 -27.39
N ASP A 258 -26.80 7.26 -27.89
CA ASP A 258 -27.58 7.35 -29.11
C ASP A 258 -28.71 8.33 -28.83
N THR A 259 -28.61 9.50 -29.45
CA THR A 259 -29.64 10.54 -29.38
C THR A 259 -30.79 10.09 -30.30
N PRO A 260 -32.01 9.89 -29.80
CA PRO A 260 -33.13 9.59 -30.68
C PRO A 260 -33.46 10.85 -31.48
N SER A 261 -33.26 10.77 -32.79
CA SER A 261 -33.83 11.74 -33.74
C SER A 261 -35.34 11.53 -33.75
N HIS A 262 -36.07 12.47 -33.16
CA HIS A 262 -37.53 12.54 -33.25
C HIS A 262 -37.95 13.26 -34.57
N PRO A 263 -39.18 12.99 -35.05
CA PRO A 263 -39.59 13.02 -36.46
C PRO A 263 -39.69 14.39 -37.12
#